data_AF-A0A1Q3N8V6-F1
#
_entry.id   AF-A0A1Q3N8V6-F1
#
_cell.length_a   1.000
_cell.length_b   1.000
_cell.length_c   1.000
_cell.angle_alpha   90.00
_cell.angle_beta   90.00
_cell.angle_gamma   90.00
#
_symmetry.space_group_name_H-M   'P 1'
#
loop_
_entity.id
_entity.type
_entity.pdbx_description
1 polymer ?
#
loop_
_entity_poly.entity_id
_entity_poly.type
_entity_poly.pdbx_seq_one_letter_code
_entity_poly.pdbx_strand_id
1 'polypeptide(L)' 'MASASEQMAIQNFYAMAQIGSKETVKAGLNEIASQYDVDEFIFTCDIYDTEKRLENFSLLMDLKNK' A
#
# COMPACT_ATOMS: atom_id res chain seq x y z
N MET A 1 -23.12 -16.12 -4.53
CA MET A 1 -22.21 -15.24 -5.29
C MET A 1 -22.45 -13.82 -4.78
N ALA A 2 -21.40 -13.00 -4.65
CA ALA A 2 -21.56 -11.62 -4.22
C ALA A 2 -22.43 -10.83 -5.22
N SER A 3 -23.29 -9.96 -4.70
CA SER A 3 -24.10 -9.02 -5.47
C SER A 3 -23.22 -8.03 -6.26
N ALA A 4 -23.80 -7.40 -7.28
CA ALA A 4 -23.08 -6.38 -8.05
C ALA A 4 -22.55 -5.24 -7.17
N SER A 5 -23.29 -4.83 -6.15
CA SER A 5 -22.86 -3.82 -5.18
C SER A 5 -21.69 -4.27 -4.32
N GLU A 6 -21.68 -5.53 -3.87
CA GLU A 6 -20.56 -6.08 -3.10
C GLU A 6 -19.30 -6.20 -3.97
N GLN A 7 -19.44 -6.57 -5.25
CA GLN A 7 -18.32 -6.60 -6.19
C GLN A 7 -17.72 -5.22 -6.43
N MET A 8 -18.55 -4.18 -6.61
CA MET A 8 -18.07 -2.80 -6.74
C MET A 8 -17.38 -2.31 -5.47
N ALA A 9 -17.92 -2.62 -4.29
CA ALA A 9 -17.29 -2.26 -3.02
C ALA A 9 -15.89 -2.89 -2.87
N ILE A 10 -15.75 -4.16 -3.25
CA ILE A 10 -14.45 -4.87 -3.28
C ILE A 10 -13.49 -4.18 -4.24
N GLN A 11 -13.93 -3.88 -5.47
CA GLN A 11 -13.08 -3.21 -6.47
C GLN A 11 -12.60 -1.84 -5.98
N ASN A 12 -13.50 -1.04 -5.40
CA ASN A 12 -13.15 0.27 -4.87
C ASN A 12 -12.16 0.17 -3.70
N PHE A 13 -12.31 -0.84 -2.84
CA PHE A 13 -11.37 -1.07 -1.74
C PHE A 13 -9.96 -1.39 -2.25
N TYR A 14 -9.85 -2.18 -3.32
CA TYR A 14 -8.56 -2.54 -3.90
C TYR A 14 -8.00 -1.54 -4.92
N ALA A 15 -8.78 -0.53 -5.35
CA ALA A 15 -8.38 0.42 -6.39
C ALA A 15 -7.08 1.18 -6.05
N MET A 16 -6.81 1.40 -4.76
CA MET A 16 -5.61 2.09 -4.27
C MET A 16 -4.57 1.12 -3.69
N ALA A 17 -4.87 -0.18 -3.65
CA ALA A 17 -4.00 -1.17 -3.02
C ALA A 17 -2.75 -1.41 -3.87
N GLN A 18 -1.58 -1.23 -3.26
CA GLN A 18 -0.28 -1.52 -3.87
C GLN A 18 0.18 -2.91 -3.42
N ILE A 19 0.07 -3.90 -4.29
CA ILE A 19 0.36 -5.31 -3.98
C ILE A 19 1.28 -5.87 -5.06
N GLY A 20 2.43 -6.44 -4.67
CA GLY A 20 3.36 -7.04 -5.61
C GLY A 20 4.79 -7.06 -5.08
N SER A 21 5.75 -6.99 -6.01
CA SER A 21 7.16 -6.85 -5.64
C SER A 21 7.44 -5.45 -5.08
N LYS A 22 8.65 -5.26 -4.53
CA LYS A 22 9.10 -3.94 -4.03
C LYS A 22 9.01 -2.87 -5.13
N GLU A 23 9.40 -3.24 -6.34
CA GLU A 23 9.39 -2.36 -7.52
C GLU A 23 7.96 -1.98 -7.91
N THR A 24 7.03 -2.94 -7.91
CA THR A 24 5.61 -2.68 -8.18
C THR A 24 5.01 -1.72 -7.15
N VAL A 25 5.24 -1.97 -5.86
CA VAL A 25 4.71 -1.12 -4.78
C VAL A 25 5.29 0.28 -4.86
N LYS A 26 6.60 0.42 -5.10
CA LYS A 26 7.26 1.73 -5.24
C LYS A 26 6.69 2.52 -6.42
N ALA A 27 6.54 1.88 -7.57
CA ALA A 27 6.00 2.53 -8.76
C ALA A 27 4.58 3.08 -8.49
N GLY A 28 3.70 2.28 -7.92
CA GLY A 28 2.33 2.71 -7.63
C GLY A 28 2.22 3.79 -6.55
N LEU A 29 3.08 3.76 -5.51
CA LEU A 29 3.14 4.85 -4.53
C LEU A 29 3.58 6.18 -5.19
N ASN A 30 4.53 6.14 -6.13
CA ASN A 30 4.95 7.33 -6.87
C ASN A 30 3.83 7.87 -7.80
N GLU A 31 3.07 6.97 -8.43
CA GLU A 31 1.92 7.36 -9.25
C GLU A 31 0.84 8.05 -8.40
N ILE A 32 0.51 7.49 -7.24
CA ILE A 32 -0.43 8.10 -6.28
C ILE A 32 0.08 9.48 -5.87
N ALA A 33 1.35 9.60 -5.51
CA ALA A 33 1.91 10.87 -5.08
C ALA A 33 1.81 11.95 -6.17
N SER A 34 2.14 11.58 -7.42
CA SER A 34 2.06 12.49 -8.55
C SER A 34 0.62 12.83 -8.95
N GLN A 35 -0.33 11.91 -8.80
CA GLN A 35 -1.71 12.11 -9.22
C GLN A 35 -2.47 13.05 -8.27
N TYR A 36 -2.20 12.96 -6.97
CA TYR A 36 -2.96 13.67 -5.94
C TYR A 36 -2.17 14.77 -5.23
N ASP A 37 -0.93 15.03 -5.67
CA ASP A 37 -0.04 16.06 -5.11
C ASP A 37 0.11 15.92 -3.59
N VAL A 38 0.49 14.71 -3.14
CA VAL A 38 0.64 14.42 -1.70
C VAL A 38 2.07 14.74 -1.24
N ASP A 39 2.18 15.42 -0.10
CA ASP A 39 3.48 15.74 0.50
C ASP A 39 3.99 14.62 1.43
N GLU A 40 3.09 13.77 1.94
CA GLU A 40 3.42 12.74 2.93
C GLU A 40 2.52 11.51 2.80
N PHE A 41 3.11 10.33 2.99
CA PHE A 41 2.40 9.09 3.23
C PHE A 41 2.53 8.65 4.69
N ILE A 42 1.40 8.32 5.32
CA ILE A 42 1.35 7.72 6.65
C ILE A 42 1.03 6.24 6.49
N PHE A 43 1.92 5.37 6.99
CA PHE A 43 1.74 3.93 6.91
C PHE A 43 1.43 3.35 8.30
N THR A 44 0.37 2.55 8.36
CA THR A 44 0.03 1.71 9.51
C THR A 44 0.30 0.26 9.19
N CYS A 45 0.57 -0.55 10.21
CA CYS A 45 0.89 -1.96 10.06
C CYS A 45 0.15 -2.78 11.12
N ASP A 46 -0.75 -3.64 10.67
CA ASP A 46 -1.57 -4.50 11.53
C ASP A 46 -0.91 -5.88 11.75
N ILE A 47 0.40 -5.88 12.03
CA ILE A 47 1.16 -7.08 12.36
C ILE A 47 1.28 -7.19 13.87
N TYR A 48 0.75 -8.27 14.45
CA TYR A 48 0.79 -8.53 15.89
C TYR A 48 2.22 -8.74 16.40
N ASP A 49 3.00 -9.57 15.69
CA ASP A 49 4.38 -9.89 16.05
C ASP A 49 5.30 -8.67 15.94
N THR A 50 6.00 -8.35 17.03
CA THR A 50 6.83 -7.15 17.13
C THR A 50 7.99 -7.16 16.16
N GLU A 51 8.69 -8.28 16.00
CA GLU A 51 9.86 -8.36 15.11
C GLU A 51 9.44 -8.18 13.65
N LYS A 52 8.37 -8.86 13.24
CA LYS A 52 7.80 -8.71 11.90
C LYS A 52 7.29 -7.29 11.63
N ARG A 53 6.74 -6.62 12.65
CA ARG A 53 6.32 -5.22 12.53
C ARG A 53 7.52 -4.30 12.26
N LEU A 54 8.62 -4.48 12.98
CA LEU A 54 9.85 -3.70 12.78
C LEU A 54 10.50 -4.00 11.42
N GLU A 55 10.50 -5.26 10.99
CA GLU A 55 10.97 -5.65 9.67
C GLU A 55 10.13 -4.98 8.56
N ASN A 56 8.80 -4.97 8.70
CA ASN A 56 7.91 -4.29 7.76
C ASN A 56 8.24 -2.80 7.61
N PHE A 57 8.49 -2.08 8.71
CA PHE A 57 8.89 -0.67 8.63
C PHE A 57 10.26 -0.49 7.97
N SER A 58 11.19 -1.43 8.18
CA SER A 58 12.49 -1.41 7.50
C SER A 58 12.33 -1.59 5.99
N LEU A 59 11.43 -2.47 5.54
CA LEU A 59 11.10 -2.66 4.13
C LEU A 59 10.51 -1.39 3.51
N LEU A 60 9.63 -0.68 4.21
CA LEU A 60 9.07 0.61 3.77
C LEU A 60 10.15 1.68 3.61
N MET A 61 11.07 1.80 4.58
CA MET A 61 12.18 2.76 4.50
C MET A 61 13.14 2.44 3.36
N ASP A 62 13.33 1.17 3.05
CA ASP A 62 14.11 0.72 1.89
C ASP A 62 13.53 1.23 0.56
N LEU A 63 12.20 1.31 0.41
CA LEU A 63 11.54 1.84 -0.80
C LEU A 63 11.81 3.33 -1.01
N LYS A 64 12.03 4.07 0.08
CA LYS A 64 12.36 5.50 0.03
C LYS A 64 13.82 5.74 -0.40
N ASN A 65 14.74 4.90 0.07
CA ASN A 65 16.18 5.13 -0.05
C ASN A 65 16.82 4.51 -1.31
N LYS A 66 16.18 3.50 -1.91
CA LYS A 66 16.64 2.78 -3.10
C LYS A 66 15.58 2.90 -4.17
#